data_AF-A0A538KJU9-F1
#
_entry.id   AF-A0A538KJU9-F1
#
_cell.length_a   1.000
_cell.length_b   1.000
_cell.length_c   1.000
_cell.angle_alpha   90.00
_cell.angle_beta   90.00
_cell.angle_gamma   90.00
#
_symmetry.space_group_name_H-M   'P 1'
#
loop_
_entity.id
_entity.type
_entity.pdbx_description
1 polymer ?
#
loop_
_entity_poly.entity_id
_entity_poly.type
_entity_poly.pdbx_seq_one_letter_code
_entity_poly.pdbx_strand_id
1 'polypeptide(L)'
;MRAVVDRYRIASNGEIILILYSIDTGQYMDAYLPNPHCLGARARDRTGMIAARKEFTSHCARVTAAWELLGTTLEVAGVGFWNPSKSTRGALPNGAELRPVTNLRVVSGCGVR
;
A
#
# COMPACT_ATOMS: atom_id res chain seq x y z
N MET A 1 0.79 -11.30 3.85
CA MET A 1 0.05 -11.91 2.72
C MET A 1 0.80 -11.64 1.43
N ARG A 2 0.60 -12.46 0.40
CA ARG A 2 1.10 -12.18 -0.96
C ARG A 2 -0.02 -11.58 -1.80
N ALA A 3 0.25 -10.52 -2.55
CA ALA A 3 -0.72 -9.86 -3.41
C ALA A 3 -0.05 -9.15 -4.59
N VAL A 4 -0.82 -8.86 -5.64
CA VAL A 4 -0.39 -8.03 -6.77
C VAL A 4 -0.82 -6.59 -6.53
N VAL A 5 0.02 -5.61 -6.80
CA VAL A 5 -0.38 -4.21 -6.89
C VAL A 5 -1.00 -3.99 -8.26
N ASP A 6 -2.32 -3.87 -8.33
CA ASP A 6 -3.01 -3.48 -9.56
C ASP A 6 -2.61 -2.04 -9.92
N ARG A 7 -2.84 -1.13 -8.95
CA ARG A 7 -2.62 0.30 -9.11
C ARG A 7 -2.08 0.97 -7.87
N TYR A 8 -1.45 2.12 -8.06
CA TYR A 8 -0.95 2.96 -6.98
C TYR A 8 -1.06 4.45 -7.32
N ARG A 9 -1.04 5.29 -6.27
CA ARG A 9 -0.90 6.74 -6.36
C ARG A 9 -0.47 7.33 -5.01
N ILE A 10 -0.09 8.61 -4.98
CA ILE A 10 0.02 9.39 -3.74
C ILE A 10 -1.24 10.24 -3.52
N ALA A 11 -1.74 10.27 -2.29
CA ALA A 11 -2.83 11.13 -1.85
C ALA A 11 -2.32 12.51 -1.41
N SER A 12 -3.24 13.47 -1.26
CA SER A 12 -2.90 14.86 -0.87
C SER A 12 -2.24 14.97 0.51
N ASN A 13 -2.49 14.01 1.40
CA ASN A 13 -1.83 13.92 2.71
C ASN A 13 -0.45 13.23 2.66
N GLY A 14 -0.02 12.78 1.48
CA GLY A 14 1.27 12.13 1.26
C GLY A 14 1.30 10.61 1.53
N GLU A 15 0.17 10.00 1.88
CA GLU A 15 0.06 8.54 1.90
C GLU A 15 0.14 7.99 0.47
N ILE A 16 0.88 6.90 0.29
CA ILE A 16 0.85 6.14 -0.97
C ILE A 16 -0.20 5.05 -0.80
N ILE A 17 -1.19 5.07 -1.68
CA ILE A 17 -2.28 4.11 -1.71
C ILE A 17 -1.92 3.04 -2.74
N LEU A 18 -2.00 1.78 -2.32
CA LEU A 18 -1.85 0.60 -3.16
C LEU A 18 -3.22 -0.08 -3.24
N ILE A 19 -3.70 -0.31 -4.46
CA ILE A 19 -4.81 -1.23 -4.71
C ILE A 19 -4.19 -2.60 -4.90
N LEU A 20 -4.39 -3.46 -3.92
CA LEU A 20 -3.95 -4.85 -3.95
C LEU A 20 -5.00 -5.70 -4.65
N TYR A 21 -4.55 -6.72 -5.37
CA TYR A 21 -5.36 -7.76 -5.98
C TYR A 21 -4.86 -9.13 -5.52
N SER A 22 -5.78 -9.95 -5.04
CA SER A 22 -5.54 -11.34 -4.67
C SER A 22 -5.90 -12.25 -5.84
N ILE A 23 -4.92 -12.99 -6.36
CA ILE A 23 -5.15 -13.99 -7.43
C ILE A 23 -6.05 -15.12 -6.92
N ASP A 24 -5.84 -15.55 -5.67
CA ASP A 24 -6.54 -16.71 -5.11
C ASP A 24 -8.03 -16.45 -4.85
N THR A 25 -8.38 -15.21 -4.47
CA THR A 25 -9.76 -14.85 -4.11
C THR A 25 -10.44 -13.95 -5.15
N GLY A 26 -9.70 -13.41 -6.11
CA GLY A 26 -10.21 -12.45 -7.09
C GLY A 26 -10.63 -11.11 -6.48
N GLN A 27 -10.22 -10.81 -5.25
CA GLN A 27 -10.64 -9.63 -4.50
C GLN A 27 -9.60 -8.51 -4.53
N TYR A 28 -10.09 -7.29 -4.39
CA TYR A 28 -9.27 -6.09 -4.22
C TYR A 28 -9.25 -5.65 -2.76
N MET A 29 -8.16 -5.00 -2.33
CA MET A 29 -8.07 -4.37 -1.02
C MET A 29 -7.15 -3.15 -1.09
N ASP A 30 -7.51 -2.07 -0.40
CA ASP A 30 -6.64 -0.92 -0.26
C ASP A 30 -5.59 -1.14 0.84
N ALA A 31 -4.38 -0.67 0.57
CA ALA A 31 -3.28 -0.67 1.53
C ALA A 31 -2.54 0.67 1.49
N TYR A 32 -2.14 1.17 2.65
CA TYR A 32 -1.67 2.55 2.81
C TYR A 32 -0.27 2.59 3.42
N LEU A 33 0.68 3.11 2.65
CA LEU A 33 2.02 3.45 3.13
C LEU A 33 1.98 4.88 3.67
N PRO A 34 2.19 5.08 4.99
CA PRO A 34 2.01 6.38 5.62
C PRO A 34 3.06 7.40 5.20
N ASN A 35 2.71 8.69 5.20
CA ASN A 35 3.68 9.77 5.07
C ASN A 35 4.58 9.82 6.33
N PRO A 36 5.92 9.68 6.21
CA PRO A 36 6.82 9.69 7.36
C PRO A 36 6.75 10.95 8.22
N HIS A 37 6.34 12.09 7.64
CA HIS A 37 6.15 13.36 8.35
C HIS A 37 4.92 13.37 9.26
N CYS A 38 3.92 12.52 8.97
CA CYS A 38 2.72 12.37 9.80
C CYS A 38 2.90 11.35 10.92
N LEU A 39 4.01 10.61 10.91
CA LEU A 39 4.31 9.65 11.97
C LEU A 39 4.91 10.41 13.16
N GLY A 40 4.36 10.19 14.37
CA GLY A 40 5.00 10.63 15.61
C GLY A 40 6.23 9.77 15.95
N ALA A 41 7.11 10.29 16.82
CA ALA A 41 8.31 9.56 17.25
C ALA A 41 7.97 8.26 18.03
N ARG A 42 6.81 8.22 18.69
CA ARG A 42 6.33 7.07 19.50
C ARG A 42 5.37 6.13 18.73
N ALA A 43 5.26 6.27 17.42
CA ALA A 43 4.40 5.38 16.64
C ALA A 43 4.92 3.94 16.76
N ARG A 44 4.03 3.00 17.13
CA ARG A 44 4.36 1.62 17.57
C ARG A 44 5.34 0.89 16.65
N ASP A 45 5.17 1.02 15.33
CA ASP A 45 6.07 0.45 14.33
C ASP A 45 6.53 1.50 13.31
N ARG A 46 7.03 2.64 13.82
CA ARG A 46 7.53 3.74 12.98
C ARG A 46 8.55 3.25 11.95
N THR A 47 9.49 2.43 12.38
CA THR A 47 10.58 1.95 11.55
C THR A 47 10.07 1.03 10.44
N GLY A 48 9.19 0.08 10.74
CA GLY A 48 8.59 -0.80 9.73
C GLY A 48 7.80 -0.02 8.68
N MET A 49 6.97 0.94 9.11
CA MET A 49 6.21 1.80 8.20
C MET A 49 7.11 2.59 7.24
N ILE A 50 8.20 3.17 7.74
CA ILE A 50 9.17 3.91 6.91
C ILE A 50 9.91 2.96 5.97
N ALA A 51 10.34 1.80 6.45
CA ALA A 51 11.03 0.79 5.66
C ALA A 51 10.15 0.26 4.52
N ALA A 52 8.88 -0.06 4.80
CA ALA A 52 7.92 -0.51 3.81
C ALA A 52 7.69 0.53 2.70
N ARG A 53 7.58 1.82 3.08
CA ARG A 53 7.47 2.91 2.09
C ARG A 53 8.72 3.03 1.25
N LYS A 54 9.90 2.92 1.86
CA LYS A 54 11.19 2.98 1.18
C LYS A 54 11.37 1.81 0.22
N GLU A 55 11.04 0.58 0.63
CA GLU A 55 11.06 -0.60 -0.23
C GLU A 55 10.27 -0.33 -1.52
N PHE A 56 9.00 0.07 -1.39
CA PHE A 56 8.16 0.34 -2.56
C PHE A 56 8.74 1.45 -3.45
N THR A 57 9.11 2.59 -2.85
CA THR A 57 9.58 3.78 -3.60
C THR A 57 10.99 3.65 -4.16
N SER A 58 11.79 2.69 -3.72
CA SER A 58 13.13 2.43 -4.25
C SER A 58 13.15 1.38 -5.36
N HIS A 59 12.12 0.53 -5.45
CA HIS A 59 12.01 -0.48 -6.49
C HIS A 59 11.11 -0.05 -7.65
N CYS A 60 10.08 0.76 -7.38
CA CYS A 60 9.05 1.13 -8.35
C CYS A 60 9.26 2.53 -8.94
N ALA A 61 8.59 2.82 -10.06
CA ALA A 61 8.59 4.15 -10.66
C ALA A 61 8.09 5.23 -9.69
N ARG A 62 8.47 6.48 -9.96
CA ARG A 62 8.09 7.63 -9.15
C ARG A 62 6.57 7.73 -9.02
N VAL A 63 6.09 7.71 -7.78
CA VAL A 63 4.66 7.83 -7.48
C VAL A 63 4.12 9.22 -7.81
N THR A 64 3.05 9.29 -8.59
CA THR A 64 2.32 10.53 -8.87
C THR A 64 0.91 10.53 -8.28
N ALA A 65 0.20 11.66 -8.39
CA ALA A 65 -1.17 11.79 -7.90
C ALA A 65 -2.20 11.05 -8.78
N ALA A 66 -1.83 10.69 -10.01
CA ALA A 66 -2.67 9.91 -10.91
C ALA A 66 -2.61 8.41 -10.54
N TRP A 67 -3.68 7.68 -10.84
CA TRP A 67 -3.67 6.23 -10.69
C TRP A 67 -2.81 5.59 -11.79
N GLU A 68 -1.73 4.93 -11.38
CA GLU A 68 -0.79 4.24 -12.26
C GLU A 68 -0.97 2.72 -12.14
N LEU A 69 -0.93 2.00 -13.26
CA LEU A 69 -0.92 0.53 -13.30
C LEU A 69 0.49 0.01 -12.97
N LEU A 70 0.59 -1.13 -12.29
CA LEU A 70 1.90 -1.68 -11.90
C LEU A 70 2.10 -3.18 -12.15
N GLY A 71 1.17 -4.04 -11.70
CA GLY A 71 1.28 -5.50 -11.84
C GLY A 71 2.41 -6.15 -11.03
N THR A 72 2.95 -5.47 -10.00
CA THR A 72 4.04 -6.00 -9.17
C THR A 72 3.52 -6.89 -8.06
N THR A 73 4.16 -8.03 -7.82
CA THR A 73 3.84 -8.92 -6.70
C THR A 73 4.65 -8.55 -5.47
N LEU A 74 3.98 -8.46 -4.33
CA LEU A 74 4.59 -8.16 -3.04
C LEU A 74 4.14 -9.12 -1.94
N GLU A 75 4.98 -9.24 -0.93
CA GLU A 75 4.61 -9.69 0.41
C GLU A 75 4.33 -8.45 1.25
N VAL A 76 3.15 -8.37 1.86
CA VAL A 76 2.70 -7.21 2.64
C VAL A 76 2.07 -7.62 3.96
N ALA A 77 2.34 -6.83 5.00
CA ALA A 77 1.68 -6.89 6.29
C ALA A 77 1.39 -5.48 6.80
N GLY A 78 0.36 -5.36 7.63
CA GLY A 78 -0.08 -4.09 8.19
C GLY A 78 -1.11 -4.30 9.28
N VAL A 79 -1.64 -3.18 9.79
CA VAL A 79 -2.76 -3.20 10.73
C VAL A 79 -4.07 -3.18 9.95
N GLY A 80 -4.96 -4.11 10.26
CA GLY A 80 -6.31 -4.10 9.71
C GLY A 80 -7.09 -2.90 10.23
N PHE A 81 -7.73 -2.17 9.31
CA PHE A 81 -8.59 -1.04 9.61
C PHE A 81 -9.93 -1.20 8.88
N TRP A 82 -11.02 -0.79 9.52
CA TRP A 82 -12.35 -0.79 8.90
C TRP A 82 -12.72 0.63 8.48
N ASN A 83 -12.67 0.86 7.18
CA ASN A 83 -13.09 2.12 6.58
C ASN A 83 -14.63 2.16 6.52
N PRO A 84 -15.28 3.16 7.13
CA PRO A 84 -16.74 3.30 7.04
C PRO A 84 -17.20 3.66 5.62
N SER A 85 -16.31 4.19 4.78
CA SER A 85 -16.59 4.45 3.37
C SER A 85 -16.25 3.23 2.52
N LYS A 86 -17.23 2.76 1.73
CA LYS A 86 -17.08 1.63 0.80
C LYS A 86 -17.01 2.05 -0.67
N SER A 87 -17.06 3.37 -0.92
CA SER A 87 -17.05 3.94 -2.27
C SER A 87 -15.64 4.22 -2.79
N THR A 88 -14.59 3.95 -1.99
CA THR A 88 -13.21 4.12 -2.45
C THR A 88 -12.85 3.03 -3.46
N ARG A 89 -12.10 3.45 -4.49
CA ARG A 89 -11.61 2.54 -5.52
C ARG A 89 -10.64 1.53 -4.89
N GLY A 90 -10.97 0.24 -4.96
CA GLY A 90 -10.16 -0.84 -4.39
C GLY A 90 -10.68 -1.36 -3.04
N ALA A 91 -11.72 -0.72 -2.48
CA ALA A 91 -12.32 -1.14 -1.22
C ALA A 91 -12.92 -2.55 -1.27
N LEU A 92 -12.69 -3.31 -0.20
CA LEU A 92 -13.45 -4.54 0.05
C LEU A 92 -14.92 -4.23 0.37
N PRO A 93 -15.88 -5.13 0.05
CA PRO A 93 -17.30 -4.94 0.40
C PRO A 93 -17.56 -4.79 1.91
N ASN A 94 -16.68 -5.34 2.75
CA ASN A 94 -16.74 -5.22 4.20
C ASN A 94 -15.98 -3.99 4.75
N GLY A 95 -15.36 -3.18 3.88
CA GLY A 95 -14.60 -1.98 4.25
C GLY A 95 -13.24 -2.24 4.86
N ALA A 96 -12.73 -3.49 4.85
CA ALA A 96 -11.42 -3.79 5.39
C ALA A 96 -10.29 -3.26 4.50
N GLU A 97 -9.27 -2.67 5.12
CA GLU A 97 -8.05 -2.17 4.47
C GLU A 97 -6.81 -2.43 5.37
N LEU A 98 -5.61 -2.31 4.80
CA LEU A 98 -4.36 -2.29 5.56
C LEU A 98 -3.89 -0.86 5.77
N ARG A 99 -4.04 -0.35 6.99
CA ARG A 99 -3.66 1.03 7.31
C ARG A 99 -3.22 1.18 8.77
N PRO A 100 -1.92 1.40 9.02
CA PRO A 100 -0.82 1.48 8.06
C PRO A 100 -0.30 0.10 7.62
N VAL A 101 0.34 0.07 6.46
CA VAL A 101 1.28 -0.99 6.08
C VAL A 101 2.56 -0.86 6.92
N THR A 102 2.98 -1.96 7.53
CA THR A 102 4.14 -2.02 8.45
C THR A 102 5.28 -2.87 7.92
N ASN A 103 5.01 -3.76 6.97
CA ASN A 103 6.04 -4.51 6.26
C ASN A 103 5.63 -4.68 4.80
N LEU A 104 6.58 -4.50 3.89
CA LEU A 104 6.41 -4.67 2.47
C LEU A 104 7.73 -5.18 1.91
N ARG A 105 7.65 -6.19 1.06
CA ARG A 105 8.76 -6.73 0.30
C ARG A 105 8.32 -6.95 -1.14
N VAL A 106 9.06 -6.40 -2.10
CA VAL A 106 8.82 -6.68 -3.51
C VAL A 106 9.32 -8.09 -3.83
N VAL A 107 8.44 -8.96 -4.35
CA VAL A 107 8.79 -10.35 -4.69
C VAL A 107 9.16 -10.47 -6.16
N SER A 108 8.39 -9.83 -7.03
CA SER A 108 8.62 -9.84 -8.48
C SER A 108 7.90 -8.67 -9.14
N GLY A 109 8.50 -8.11 -10.19
CA GLY A 109 8.08 -6.82 -10.73
C GLY A 109 8.93 -5.69 -10.14
N CYS A 110 8.45 -4.46 -10.26
CA CYS A 110 9.14 -3.20 -9.97
C CYS A 110 10.66 -3.22 -10.24
N GLY A 111 11.01 -2.78 -11.45
CA GLY A 111 12.36 -2.40 -11.84
C GLY A 111 12.30 -1.14 -12.70
N VAL A 112 12.72 -0.02 -12.12
CA VAL A 112 13.31 1.11 -12.84
C VAL A 112 14.50 1.59 -12.01
N ARG A 113 15.71 1.50 -12.58
CA ARG A 113 16.87 2.24 -12.07
C ARG A 113 16.77 3.70 -12.48
#